data_AF-A0A428RI89-F1
#
_entry.id   AF-A0A428RI89-F1
#
_cell.length_a   1.000
_cell.length_b   1.000
_cell.length_c   1.000
_cell.angle_alpha   90.00
_cell.angle_beta   90.00
_cell.angle_gamma   90.00
#
_symmetry.space_group_name_H-M   'P 1'
#
loop_
_entity.id
_entity.type
_entity.pdbx_description
1 polymer ?
#
loop_
_entity_poly.entity_id
_entity_poly.type
_entity_poly.pdbx_seq_one_letter_code
_entity_poly.pdbx_strand_id
1 'polypeptide(L)'
;MADLNMFILIFLALFGYALCESISSDSLVEQLFLDYSIQDVLNPQNGLQVVEPWAGMYIQAIRDGRYGDAVWARYHIEGDVHDGIIGDTNTTVLEMIEEDATEYRVNAPEQYAEALAFYEKTSSADEHANVTEIISRVGHENIADLHTRVTYSTTCSRRNLATRADCVALCQTDEAGGLSCDLK
;
A
#
# COMPACT_ATOMS: atom_id res chain seq x y z
N MET A 1 -11.26 -41.24 44.95
CA MET A 1 -10.26 -40.15 44.95
C MET A 1 -9.82 -40.01 43.50
N ALA A 2 -10.44 -39.09 42.77
CA ALA A 2 -10.09 -38.84 41.37
C ALA A 2 -8.93 -37.84 41.38
N ASP A 3 -7.83 -38.22 40.71
CA ASP A 3 -6.59 -37.46 40.70
C ASP A 3 -6.78 -36.06 40.12
N LEU A 4 -6.27 -35.07 40.87
CA LEU A 4 -6.30 -33.64 40.55
C LEU A 4 -5.65 -33.31 39.19
N ASN A 5 -4.81 -34.21 38.67
CA ASN A 5 -4.17 -34.11 37.36
C ASN A 5 -5.09 -34.37 36.15
N MET A 6 -6.23 -35.06 36.34
CA MET A 6 -7.13 -35.38 35.22
C MET A 6 -8.04 -34.20 34.85
N PHE A 7 -8.30 -33.27 35.78
CA PHE A 7 -9.09 -32.07 35.52
C PHE A 7 -8.29 -30.96 34.82
N ILE A 8 -6.97 -30.87 35.06
CA ILE A 8 -6.11 -29.82 34.47
C ILE A 8 -5.93 -30.04 32.95
N LEU A 9 -5.92 -31.30 32.50
CA LEU A 9 -5.76 -31.63 31.08
C LEU A 9 -7.04 -31.43 30.24
N ILE A 10 -8.22 -31.43 30.86
CA ILE A 10 -9.50 -31.20 30.17
C ILE A 10 -9.75 -29.70 29.95
N PHE A 11 -9.28 -28.83 30.85
CA PHE A 11 -9.44 -27.38 30.70
C PHE A 11 -8.61 -26.78 29.55
N LEU A 12 -7.52 -27.43 29.14
CA LEU A 12 -6.70 -27.00 28.01
C LEU A 12 -7.28 -27.41 26.64
N ALA A 13 -8.27 -28.29 26.58
CA ALA A 13 -8.89 -28.77 25.34
C ALA A 13 -10.22 -28.09 24.99
N LEU A 14 -10.82 -27.32 25.91
CA LEU A 14 -12.07 -26.57 25.68
C LEU A 14 -11.87 -25.06 25.57
N PHE A 15 -10.72 -24.55 26.00
CA PHE A 15 -10.24 -23.22 25.66
C PHE A 15 -9.14 -23.40 24.63
N GLY A 16 -9.53 -23.85 23.44
CA GLY A 16 -8.78 -23.51 22.24
C GLY A 16 -8.75 -21.99 22.18
N TYR A 17 -7.70 -21.40 22.74
CA TYR A 17 -7.38 -20.01 22.54
C TYR A 17 -7.12 -19.89 21.04
N ALA A 18 -8.17 -19.59 20.28
CA ALA A 18 -8.02 -18.73 19.13
C ALA A 18 -7.41 -17.46 19.70
N LEU A 19 -6.08 -17.37 19.62
CA LEU A 19 -5.40 -16.10 19.64
C LEU A 19 -5.92 -15.39 18.39
N CYS A 20 -7.05 -14.69 18.53
CA CYS A 20 -7.33 -13.55 17.69
C CYS A 20 -6.23 -12.57 18.08
N GLU A 21 -5.12 -12.66 17.35
CA GLU A 21 -4.01 -11.75 17.48
C GLU A 21 -4.59 -10.38 17.11
N SER A 22 -4.95 -9.60 18.13
CA SER A 22 -5.41 -8.24 17.96
C SER A 22 -4.21 -7.48 17.41
N ILE A 23 -4.16 -7.33 16.09
CA ILE A 23 -3.21 -6.45 15.43
C ILE A 23 -3.41 -5.09 16.11
N SER A 24 -2.40 -4.64 16.86
CA SER A 24 -2.43 -3.34 17.50
C SER A 24 -2.57 -2.30 16.39
N SER A 25 -3.75 -1.68 16.28
CA SER A 25 -4.05 -0.66 15.26
C SER A 25 -3.19 0.59 15.37
N ASP A 26 -2.32 0.64 16.39
CA ASP A 26 -1.50 1.79 16.78
C ASP A 26 -0.09 1.73 16.19
N SER A 27 0.33 0.58 15.64
CA SER A 27 1.65 0.43 15.02
C SER A 27 1.60 -0.57 13.87
N LEU A 28 1.18 -0.08 12.71
CA LEU A 28 1.75 -0.39 11.39
C LEU A 28 0.69 -0.05 10.35
N VAL A 29 0.90 1.04 9.62
CA VAL A 29 0.82 0.91 8.18
C VAL A 29 1.94 1.72 7.55
N GLU A 30 3.05 1.03 7.31
CA GLU A 30 3.86 1.34 6.14
C GLU A 30 4.11 0.01 5.44
N GLN A 31 3.27 -0.28 4.44
CA GLN A 31 3.42 -1.41 3.53
C GLN A 31 3.21 -0.89 2.11
N LEU A 32 4.05 0.10 1.78
CA LEU A 32 4.21 0.82 0.50
C LEU A 32 2.96 1.55 -0.04
N PHE A 33 1.80 0.91 -0.07
CA PHE A 33 0.55 1.45 -0.62
C PHE A 33 -0.46 1.91 0.44
N LEU A 34 -0.24 1.50 1.70
CA LEU A 34 -1.07 1.87 2.84
C LEU A 34 -0.21 2.71 3.78
N ASP A 35 -0.05 3.98 3.45
CA ASP A 35 0.83 4.95 4.09
C ASP A 35 0.12 5.80 5.17
N TYR A 36 -1.21 5.71 5.26
CA TYR A 36 -1.98 6.35 6.31
C TYR A 36 -2.33 5.36 7.42
N SER A 37 -1.98 5.67 8.66
CA SER A 37 -2.52 4.91 9.78
C SER A 37 -4.03 5.15 9.91
N ILE A 38 -4.74 4.21 10.55
CA ILE A 38 -6.15 4.42 10.90
C ILE A 38 -6.31 5.72 11.71
N GLN A 39 -5.33 6.07 12.55
CA GLN A 39 -5.38 7.30 13.34
C GLN A 39 -5.21 8.55 12.50
N ASP A 40 -4.38 8.52 11.46
CA ASP A 40 -4.22 9.64 10.53
C ASP A 40 -5.50 9.89 9.75
N VAL A 41 -6.21 8.84 9.34
CA VAL A 41 -7.50 8.96 8.66
C VAL A 41 -8.60 9.46 9.61
N LEU A 42 -8.61 8.98 10.86
CA LEU A 42 -9.59 9.42 11.87
C LEU A 42 -9.35 10.85 12.37
N ASN A 43 -8.08 11.27 12.40
CA ASN A 43 -7.68 12.58 12.90
C ASN A 43 -6.73 13.27 11.91
N PRO A 44 -7.21 13.69 10.72
CA PRO A 44 -6.34 14.22 9.67
C PRO A 44 -5.56 15.44 10.16
N GLN A 45 -4.23 15.39 10.00
CA GLN A 45 -3.30 16.48 10.27
C GLN A 45 -2.54 16.86 9.00
N ASN A 46 -1.74 17.92 9.06
CA ASN A 46 -0.78 18.31 8.01
C ASN A 46 -1.41 18.58 6.62
N GLY A 47 -2.69 18.90 6.56
CA GLY A 47 -3.39 19.17 5.30
C GLY A 47 -3.80 17.92 4.53
N LEU A 48 -3.74 16.73 5.15
CA LEU A 48 -4.34 15.52 4.59
C LEU A 48 -5.84 15.74 4.38
N GLN A 49 -6.28 15.66 3.13
CA GLN A 49 -7.68 15.68 2.77
C GLN A 49 -8.23 14.25 2.87
N VAL A 50 -9.31 14.08 3.62
CA VAL A 50 -9.97 12.79 3.81
C VAL A 50 -11.44 12.97 3.50
N VAL A 51 -11.94 12.26 2.48
CA VAL A 51 -13.33 12.36 2.03
C VAL A 51 -14.08 11.04 2.21
N GLU A 52 -15.38 11.15 2.46
CA GLU A 52 -16.29 10.01 2.47
C GLU A 52 -16.85 9.75 1.07
N PRO A 53 -17.15 8.48 0.71
CA PRO A 53 -17.16 7.28 1.57
C PRO A 53 -15.80 6.55 1.71
N TRP A 54 -14.75 7.08 1.08
CA TRP A 54 -13.46 6.40 0.96
C TRP A 54 -12.75 6.20 2.29
N ALA A 55 -12.82 7.18 3.19
CA ALA A 55 -12.27 7.08 4.54
C ALA A 55 -12.87 5.91 5.33
N GLY A 56 -14.21 5.80 5.35
CA GLY A 56 -14.90 4.70 6.00
C GLY A 56 -14.54 3.35 5.39
N MET A 57 -14.49 3.27 4.06
CA MET A 57 -14.10 2.06 3.34
C MET A 57 -12.66 1.63 3.64
N TYR A 58 -11.72 2.58 3.65
CA TYR A 58 -10.32 2.33 3.99
C TYR A 58 -10.16 1.68 5.36
N ILE A 59 -10.76 2.28 6.39
CA ILE A 59 -10.67 1.79 7.77
C ILE A 59 -11.32 0.41 7.91
N GLN A 60 -12.48 0.20 7.29
CA GLN A 60 -13.17 -1.09 7.33
C GLN A 60 -12.36 -2.18 6.62
N ALA A 61 -11.86 -1.89 5.42
CA ALA A 61 -11.07 -2.81 4.62
C ALA A 61 -9.80 -3.27 5.36
N ILE A 62 -9.07 -2.36 6.02
CA ILE A 62 -7.92 -2.71 6.86
C ILE A 62 -8.32 -3.65 8.00
N ARG A 63 -9.41 -3.34 8.71
CA ARG A 63 -9.88 -4.15 9.85
C ARG A 63 -10.35 -5.54 9.42
N ASP A 64 -10.94 -5.64 8.23
CA ASP A 64 -11.43 -6.89 7.65
C ASP A 64 -10.33 -7.71 6.97
N GLY A 65 -9.10 -7.17 6.86
CA GLY A 65 -8.01 -7.79 6.12
C GLY A 65 -8.24 -7.84 4.60
N ARG A 66 -9.09 -6.96 4.05
CA ARG A 66 -9.35 -6.82 2.61
C ARG A 66 -8.40 -5.78 2.04
N TYR A 67 -7.15 -6.17 1.81
CA TYR A 67 -6.08 -5.20 1.54
C TYR A 67 -6.11 -4.58 0.14
N GLY A 68 -6.65 -5.27 -0.87
CA GLY A 68 -6.95 -4.70 -2.19
C GLY A 68 -7.98 -3.58 -2.08
N ASP A 69 -9.08 -3.82 -1.35
CA ASP A 69 -10.08 -2.79 -1.05
C ASP A 69 -9.48 -1.60 -0.27
N ALA A 70 -8.57 -1.87 0.66
CA ALA A 70 -7.90 -0.82 1.44
C ALA A 70 -7.02 0.06 0.54
N VAL A 71 -6.19 -0.54 -0.33
CA VAL A 71 -5.35 0.20 -1.27
C VAL A 71 -6.23 0.98 -2.24
N TRP A 72 -7.28 0.36 -2.78
CA TRP A 72 -8.24 1.05 -3.65
C TRP A 72 -8.83 2.30 -2.98
N ALA A 73 -9.32 2.16 -1.74
CA ALA A 73 -9.85 3.28 -0.98
C ALA A 73 -8.80 4.36 -0.71
N ARG A 74 -7.53 3.99 -0.46
CA ARG A 74 -6.42 4.94 -0.25
C ARG A 74 -6.22 5.85 -1.45
N TYR A 75 -6.22 5.32 -2.67
CA TYR A 75 -6.04 6.14 -3.89
C TYR A 75 -7.22 7.09 -4.14
N HIS A 76 -8.37 6.85 -3.51
CA HIS A 76 -9.53 7.73 -3.63
C HIS A 76 -9.71 8.67 -2.42
N ILE A 77 -8.93 8.50 -1.35
CA ILE A 77 -9.21 9.08 -0.04
C ILE A 77 -9.17 10.61 -0.02
N GLU A 78 -8.39 11.22 -0.93
CA GLU A 78 -8.28 12.67 -1.07
C GLU A 78 -9.41 13.27 -1.93
N GLY A 79 -10.15 12.43 -2.66
CA GLY A 79 -11.33 12.84 -3.43
C GLY A 79 -11.03 13.48 -4.79
N ASP A 80 -9.81 13.34 -5.28
CA ASP A 80 -9.37 13.76 -6.61
C ASP A 80 -9.69 12.74 -7.71
N VAL A 81 -10.17 11.54 -7.36
CA VAL A 81 -10.54 10.52 -8.34
C VAL A 81 -11.99 10.70 -8.82
N HIS A 82 -12.15 10.79 -10.13
CA HIS A 82 -13.45 10.92 -10.81
C HIS A 82 -13.56 9.87 -11.92
N ASP A 83 -14.63 9.06 -11.90
CA ASP A 83 -14.85 7.96 -12.85
C ASP A 83 -13.65 6.99 -12.97
N GLY A 84 -12.92 6.79 -11.87
CA GLY A 84 -11.74 5.92 -11.80
C GLY A 84 -10.44 6.55 -12.36
N ILE A 85 -10.49 7.83 -12.72
CA ILE A 85 -9.37 8.62 -13.26
C ILE A 85 -8.88 9.60 -12.19
N ILE A 86 -7.57 9.72 -12.02
CA ILE A 86 -6.96 10.55 -10.98
C ILE A 86 -6.88 12.00 -11.46
N GLY A 87 -7.54 12.92 -10.75
CA GLY A 87 -7.52 14.36 -11.01
C GLY A 87 -7.91 14.73 -12.43
N ASP A 88 -7.14 15.66 -13.02
CA ASP A 88 -7.26 16.07 -14.43
C ASP A 88 -6.33 15.24 -15.36
N THR A 89 -5.90 14.06 -14.94
CA THR A 89 -5.03 13.19 -15.76
C THR A 89 -5.85 12.29 -16.68
N ASN A 90 -5.17 11.47 -17.49
CA ASN A 90 -5.79 10.35 -18.22
C ASN A 90 -5.41 9.00 -17.60
N THR A 91 -4.89 9.01 -16.37
CA THR A 91 -4.38 7.83 -15.68
C THR A 91 -5.45 7.27 -14.77
N THR A 92 -5.76 5.99 -14.93
CA THR A 92 -6.67 5.27 -14.05
C THR A 92 -5.98 4.93 -12.72
N VAL A 93 -6.77 4.68 -11.68
CA VAL A 93 -6.23 4.26 -10.37
C VAL A 93 -5.40 2.97 -10.48
N LEU A 94 -5.80 2.01 -11.30
CA LEU A 94 -5.04 0.77 -11.49
C LEU A 94 -3.70 1.00 -12.20
N GLU A 95 -3.67 1.89 -13.19
CA GLU A 95 -2.43 2.27 -13.87
C GLU A 95 -1.46 2.97 -12.91
N MET A 96 -1.97 3.86 -12.04
CA MET A 96 -1.12 4.51 -11.05
C MET A 96 -0.61 3.54 -9.97
N ILE A 97 -1.44 2.60 -9.52
CA ILE A 97 -0.99 1.53 -8.61
C ILE A 97 0.11 0.70 -9.27
N GLU A 98 0.00 0.37 -10.56
CA GLU A 98 1.05 -0.37 -11.27
C GLU A 98 2.34 0.43 -11.43
N GLU A 99 2.24 1.74 -11.68
CA GLU A 99 3.38 2.66 -11.74
C GLU A 99 4.10 2.72 -10.39
N ASP A 100 3.36 2.99 -9.30
CA ASP A 100 3.91 3.05 -7.94
C ASP A 100 4.50 1.68 -7.53
N ALA A 101 3.83 0.58 -7.87
CA ALA A 101 4.36 -0.76 -7.62
C ALA A 101 5.69 -1.00 -8.34
N THR A 102 5.79 -0.58 -9.59
CA THR A 102 7.02 -0.69 -10.38
C THR A 102 8.14 0.15 -9.76
N GLU A 103 7.84 1.38 -9.34
CA GLU A 103 8.79 2.27 -8.67
C GLU A 103 9.29 1.68 -7.35
N TYR A 104 8.38 1.28 -6.46
CA TYR A 104 8.74 0.68 -5.18
C TYR A 104 9.54 -0.61 -5.34
N ARG A 105 9.17 -1.46 -6.30
CA ARG A 105 9.88 -2.72 -6.54
C ARG A 105 11.34 -2.51 -6.93
N VAL A 106 11.61 -1.43 -7.67
CA VAL A 106 12.92 -1.05 -8.17
C VAL A 106 13.73 -0.33 -7.09
N ASN A 107 13.13 0.63 -6.40
CA ASN A 107 13.83 1.51 -5.46
C ASN A 107 13.94 0.93 -4.05
N ALA A 108 12.99 0.08 -3.64
CA ALA A 108 12.89 -0.50 -2.30
C ALA A 108 12.57 -2.01 -2.35
N PRO A 109 13.42 -2.84 -3.01
CA PRO A 109 13.10 -4.23 -3.31
C PRO A 109 12.88 -5.12 -2.08
N GLU A 110 13.57 -4.83 -0.96
CA GLU A 110 13.41 -5.58 0.30
C GLU A 110 12.07 -5.25 0.96
N GLN A 111 11.74 -3.96 1.07
CA GLN A 111 10.45 -3.48 1.58
C GLN A 111 9.29 -3.96 0.70
N TYR A 112 9.50 -4.03 -0.62
CA TYR A 112 8.52 -4.59 -1.54
C TYR A 112 8.24 -6.07 -1.28
N ALA A 113 9.29 -6.86 -0.98
CA ALA A 113 9.12 -8.27 -0.63
C ALA A 113 8.33 -8.45 0.68
N GLU A 114 8.57 -7.57 1.67
CA GLU A 114 7.81 -7.56 2.93
C GLU A 114 6.34 -7.19 2.69
N ALA A 115 6.08 -6.17 1.87
CA ALA A 115 4.74 -5.76 1.48
C ALA A 115 4.01 -6.89 0.72
N LEU A 116 4.69 -7.58 -0.19
CA LEU A 116 4.11 -8.72 -0.92
C LEU A 116 3.65 -9.82 0.04
N ALA A 117 4.48 -10.21 1.01
CA ALA A 117 4.14 -11.22 2.01
C ALA A 117 2.96 -10.80 2.92
N PHE A 118 2.72 -9.49 3.05
CA PHE A 118 1.54 -8.97 3.73
C PHE A 118 0.29 -9.09 2.85
N TYR A 119 0.34 -8.62 1.61
CA TYR A 119 -0.81 -8.63 0.69
C TYR A 119 -1.27 -10.03 0.29
N GLU A 120 -0.39 -11.03 0.33
CA GLU A 120 -0.76 -12.46 0.16
C GLU A 120 -1.75 -12.97 1.22
N LYS A 121 -1.88 -12.26 2.35
CA LYS A 121 -2.81 -12.62 3.43
C LYS A 121 -4.18 -11.97 3.26
N THR A 122 -4.45 -11.32 2.12
CA THR A 122 -5.73 -10.67 1.90
C THR A 122 -6.89 -11.66 2.02
N SER A 123 -7.99 -11.19 2.59
CA SER A 123 -9.22 -11.95 2.76
C SER A 123 -9.82 -12.35 1.41
N SER A 124 -10.45 -13.52 1.34
CA SER A 124 -11.19 -13.94 0.14
C SER A 124 -12.47 -13.13 -0.12
N ALA A 125 -12.85 -12.27 0.81
CA ALA A 125 -13.95 -11.31 0.65
C ALA A 125 -13.50 -9.97 0.03
N ASP A 126 -12.22 -9.83 -0.34
CA ASP A 126 -11.69 -8.65 -1.01
C ASP A 126 -12.32 -8.49 -2.40
N GLU A 127 -12.94 -7.34 -2.66
CA GLU A 127 -13.62 -7.07 -3.93
C GLU A 127 -12.68 -6.47 -4.98
N HIS A 128 -11.49 -6.03 -4.58
CA HIS A 128 -10.44 -5.47 -5.45
C HIS A 128 -9.20 -6.37 -5.48
N ALA A 129 -9.41 -7.68 -5.69
CA ALA A 129 -8.32 -8.65 -5.89
C ALA A 129 -7.39 -8.28 -7.07
N ASN A 130 -7.90 -7.55 -8.07
CA ASN A 130 -7.08 -7.01 -9.17
C ASN A 130 -5.94 -6.11 -8.67
N VAL A 131 -6.12 -5.39 -7.55
CA VAL A 131 -5.08 -4.54 -6.96
C VAL A 131 -3.96 -5.39 -6.38
N THR A 132 -4.27 -6.41 -5.58
CA THR A 132 -3.26 -7.32 -5.02
C THR A 132 -2.61 -8.19 -6.10
N GLU A 133 -3.33 -8.52 -7.16
CA GLU A 133 -2.77 -9.17 -8.36
C GLU A 133 -1.74 -8.31 -9.09
N ILE A 134 -1.96 -6.99 -9.22
CA ILE A 134 -0.96 -6.06 -9.79
C ILE A 134 0.31 -6.06 -8.94
N ILE A 135 0.17 -5.87 -7.62
CA ILE A 135 1.28 -5.84 -6.68
C ILE A 135 2.07 -7.16 -6.74
N SER A 136 1.36 -8.30 -6.75
CA SER A 136 1.97 -9.62 -6.86
C SER A 136 2.69 -9.83 -8.19
N ARG A 137 2.05 -9.48 -9.31
CA ARG A 137 2.64 -9.60 -10.64
C ARG A 137 3.95 -8.82 -10.71
N VAL A 138 3.95 -7.54 -10.37
CA VAL A 138 5.16 -6.69 -10.37
C VAL A 138 6.23 -7.26 -9.44
N GLY A 139 5.85 -7.84 -8.30
CA GLY A 139 6.78 -8.50 -7.38
C GLY A 139 7.57 -9.66 -8.01
N HIS A 140 6.94 -10.40 -8.93
CA HIS A 140 7.51 -11.55 -9.61
C HIS A 140 8.24 -11.20 -10.93
N GLU A 141 8.12 -9.96 -11.40
CA GLU A 141 8.81 -9.51 -12.60
C GLU A 141 10.31 -9.30 -12.35
N ASN A 142 11.11 -9.39 -13.42
CA ASN A 142 12.54 -9.16 -13.32
C ASN A 142 12.81 -7.67 -13.08
N ILE A 143 13.57 -7.36 -12.03
CA ILE A 143 13.94 -5.99 -11.67
C ILE A 143 14.64 -5.26 -12.84
N ALA A 144 15.46 -5.95 -13.63
CA ALA A 144 16.14 -5.35 -14.78
C ALA A 144 15.15 -4.92 -15.88
N ASP A 145 14.07 -5.68 -16.09
CA ASP A 145 13.02 -5.32 -17.04
C ASP A 145 12.19 -4.16 -16.48
N LEU A 146 11.88 -4.18 -15.19
CA LEU A 146 11.18 -3.10 -14.48
C LEU A 146 11.93 -1.77 -14.60
N HIS A 147 13.26 -1.77 -14.44
CA HIS A 147 14.10 -0.57 -14.62
C HIS A 147 13.92 0.11 -15.98
N THR A 148 13.54 -0.62 -17.03
CA THR A 148 13.28 -0.05 -18.36
C THR A 148 11.92 0.62 -18.48
N ARG A 149 11.00 0.31 -17.55
CA ARG A 149 9.62 0.81 -17.51
C ARG A 149 9.37 1.87 -16.46
N VAL A 150 10.27 2.02 -15.47
CA VAL A 150 10.14 3.07 -14.45
C VAL A 150 10.06 4.42 -15.15
N THR A 151 8.88 5.02 -15.07
CA THR A 151 8.67 6.43 -15.29
C THR A 151 8.93 7.11 -13.96
N TYR A 152 9.99 7.92 -13.87
CA TYR A 152 10.19 8.75 -12.68
C TYR A 152 9.07 9.78 -12.67
N SER A 153 8.18 9.68 -11.68
CA SER A 153 7.23 10.75 -11.38
C SER A 153 8.04 11.98 -11.03
N THR A 154 8.03 12.96 -11.92
CA THR A 154 8.68 14.21 -11.64
C THR A 154 7.72 15.02 -10.78
N THR A 155 7.77 14.86 -9.46
CA THR A 155 7.14 15.78 -8.50
C THR A 155 7.80 17.19 -8.53
N CYS A 156 8.35 17.60 -9.67
CA CYS A 156 8.62 18.98 -10.04
C CYS A 156 7.33 19.77 -10.35
N SER A 157 6.18 19.11 -10.52
CA SER A 157 4.90 19.76 -10.79
C SER A 157 3.74 19.05 -10.10
N ARG A 158 2.93 19.80 -9.35
CA ARG A 158 1.69 19.37 -8.66
C ARG A 158 0.62 18.70 -9.56
N ARG A 159 0.85 18.56 -10.87
CA ARG A 159 -0.14 18.08 -11.85
C ARG A 159 0.41 17.15 -12.93
N ASN A 160 1.60 16.55 -12.77
CA ASN A 160 2.14 15.53 -13.69
C ASN A 160 2.23 15.91 -15.20
N LEU A 161 2.41 17.20 -15.51
CA LEU A 161 2.41 17.72 -16.91
C LEU A 161 3.81 18.02 -17.49
N ALA A 162 4.90 17.65 -16.83
CA ALA A 162 6.25 18.00 -17.28
C ALA A 162 6.89 16.88 -18.13
N THR A 163 7.58 17.24 -19.22
CA THR A 163 8.34 16.27 -20.01
C THR A 163 9.68 15.94 -19.34
N ARG A 164 10.31 14.80 -19.68
CA ARG A 164 11.64 14.43 -19.16
C ARG A 164 12.67 15.57 -19.27
N ALA A 165 12.65 16.35 -20.35
CA ALA A 165 13.57 17.46 -20.55
C ALA A 165 13.37 18.59 -19.51
N ASP A 166 12.15 18.75 -19.00
CA ASP A 166 11.78 19.82 -18.07
C ASP A 166 12.25 19.50 -16.63
N CYS A 167 12.41 18.23 -16.25
CA CYS A 167 12.75 17.85 -14.87
C CYS A 167 14.16 17.28 -14.68
N VAL A 168 14.92 17.05 -15.75
CA VAL A 168 16.38 16.82 -15.69
C VAL A 168 17.11 17.99 -15.03
N ALA A 169 16.56 19.22 -15.09
CA ALA A 169 17.15 20.39 -14.42
C ALA A 169 17.10 20.32 -12.88
N LEU A 170 16.32 19.41 -12.30
CA LEU A 170 16.12 19.26 -10.85
C LEU A 170 16.80 18.01 -10.27
N CYS A 171 17.23 17.08 -11.11
CA CYS A 171 17.92 15.87 -10.68
C CYS A 171 19.43 16.08 -10.72
N GLN A 172 20.14 15.68 -9.67
CA GLN A 172 21.60 15.68 -9.66
C GLN A 172 22.10 14.35 -10.20
N THR A 173 23.18 14.38 -10.97
CA THR A 173 23.92 13.15 -11.27
C THR A 173 24.59 12.65 -10.00
N ASP A 174 24.27 11.42 -9.60
CA ASP A 174 24.97 10.72 -8.52
C ASP A 174 26.41 10.39 -8.92
N GLU A 175 27.22 9.95 -7.95
CA GLU A 175 28.64 9.63 -8.16
C GLU A 175 28.87 8.40 -9.07
N ALA A 176 27.81 7.65 -9.39
CA ALA A 176 27.83 6.52 -10.31
C ALA A 176 27.37 6.91 -11.73
N GLY A 177 26.98 8.17 -11.97
CA GLY A 177 26.47 8.65 -13.25
C GLY A 177 24.98 8.35 -13.49
N GLY A 178 24.26 7.90 -12.46
CA GLY A 178 22.81 7.83 -12.42
C GLY A 178 22.18 9.19 -12.14
N LEU A 179 20.93 9.40 -12.56
CA LEU A 179 20.16 10.60 -12.21
C LEU A 179 19.44 10.31 -10.88
N SER A 180 19.84 10.98 -9.78
CA SER A 180 19.11 10.97 -8.52
C SER A 180 18.22 12.22 -8.44
N CYS A 181 16.92 11.99 -8.25
CA CYS A 181 15.92 13.02 -8.04
C CYS A 181 15.45 12.98 -6.58
N ASP A 182 16.37 13.04 -5.63
CA ASP A 182 16.04 13.14 -4.20
C ASP A 182 15.33 14.47 -3.92
N LEU A 183 14.01 14.41 -3.67
CA LEU A 183 13.27 15.54 -3.12
C LEU A 183 13.47 15.58 -1.60
N LYS A 184 13.83 16.76 -1.10
CA LYS A 184 13.80 17.10 0.32
C LYS A 184 12.37 17.37 0.79
#